data_AF-A0A9W5UTF1-F1
#
_entry.id   AF-A0A9W5UTF1-F1
#
_cell.length_a   1.000
_cell.length_b   1.000
_cell.length_c   1.000
_cell.angle_alpha   90.00
_cell.angle_beta   90.00
_cell.angle_gamma   90.00
#
_symmetry.space_group_name_H-M   'P 1'
#
loop_
_entity.id
_entity.type
_entity.pdbx_description
1 polymer ?
#
loop_
_entity_poly.entity_id
_entity_poly.type
_entity_poly.pdbx_seq_one_letter_code
_entity_poly.pdbx_strand_id
1 'polypeptide(L)'
;MVADRPAPARVLFRRSPVVLLSAALVLLLAGWAAVSYIRADRGTPTCVEQVRLRVVAAPVIAPALDRVARANAGSQPCVSVEVQARPSAAVARELADDGDVADAWLPESTFWLRRARAAGAFEVPGQGTSVASTPVVLAVTDRIARRSGWPDKPLNWASLLGTRARTVQVGLPDPAADPAGVSALLGARALADDNRDSAATVAATLRRLAERTFSPAEEASSLTPNQDLPGRVSVVAASEQAVLEHNALAASGKLVAAYPEVDVPWLDLPYVVLPAAQGRARDAGGAFLDTLLTGEAREVFAYYGFRTAAGFPPAMPDDDRLRAEERRPVPLPAEETVSDVLTGWSGVQRSARILTLLDISGSMAAPVPAGGTRLDATVRAAREGAALLLDNSELGIWAFSTKVDGDRDYREVLPVRPLGGQRKRLTEALAEIAVKPQGGTGLYDSTLAAYRDARRNWTPGRINLVLVMTDGRNEDDDTIGRADFLAELKRLQEPRRPLPIIFIGLGADIDPEELEAITKVTGGRVFVTEQPGGMRRIFFSALADLSCLPPECRR
;
A
#
# COMPACT_ATOMS: atom_id res chain seq x y z
N MET A 1 112.22 -18.41 51.45
CA MET A 1 111.99 -19.06 50.14
C MET A 1 110.90 -20.09 50.39
N VAL A 2 109.71 -19.99 49.83
CA VAL A 2 109.38 -20.09 48.41
C VAL A 2 108.02 -19.40 48.19
N ALA A 3 107.92 -18.65 47.10
CA ALA A 3 106.68 -18.09 46.58
C ALA A 3 105.90 -19.17 45.83
N ASP A 4 104.57 -19.18 45.88
CA ASP A 4 103.81 -19.71 44.74
C ASP A 4 102.40 -19.13 44.54
N ARG A 5 102.04 -19.14 43.26
CA ARG A 5 101.09 -18.32 42.49
C ARG A 5 99.58 -18.61 42.70
N PRO A 6 98.68 -17.72 42.21
CA PRO A 6 97.23 -17.88 42.32
C PRO A 6 96.66 -18.90 41.30
N ALA A 7 95.63 -19.64 41.72
CA ALA A 7 94.84 -20.57 40.89
C ALA A 7 93.57 -19.90 40.31
N PRO A 8 92.99 -20.41 39.20
CA PRO A 8 92.16 -19.65 38.27
C PRO A 8 90.69 -19.53 38.70
N ALA A 9 90.06 -18.42 38.29
CA ALA A 9 88.63 -18.19 38.39
C ALA A 9 87.84 -19.26 37.63
N ARG A 10 86.96 -19.98 38.33
CA ARG A 10 85.84 -20.71 37.73
C ARG A 10 84.55 -20.02 38.15
N VAL A 11 84.06 -19.11 37.30
CA VAL A 11 82.70 -18.57 37.42
C VAL A 11 81.72 -19.68 37.02
N LEU A 12 81.24 -20.42 38.00
CA LEU A 12 80.10 -21.31 37.85
C LEU A 12 78.83 -20.46 37.80
N PHE A 13 78.32 -20.22 36.58
CA PHE A 13 76.96 -19.72 36.36
C PHE A 13 75.93 -20.74 36.89
N ARG A 14 75.63 -20.67 38.19
CA ARG A 14 74.44 -21.27 38.77
C ARG A 14 73.24 -20.44 38.30
N ARG A 15 72.70 -20.75 37.12
CA ARG A 15 71.46 -20.11 36.64
C ARG A 15 70.35 -20.50 37.62
N SER A 16 69.93 -19.52 38.43
CA SER A 16 68.89 -19.68 39.43
C SER A 16 67.62 -20.26 38.77
N PRO A 17 66.93 -21.24 39.39
CA PRO A 17 65.67 -21.79 38.87
C PRO A 17 64.62 -20.70 38.61
N VAL A 18 64.73 -19.55 39.28
CA VAL A 18 63.90 -18.36 39.05
C VAL A 18 64.08 -17.82 37.62
N VAL A 19 65.30 -17.77 37.09
CA VAL A 19 65.57 -17.25 35.72
C VAL A 19 64.97 -18.16 34.66
N LEU A 20 65.03 -19.48 34.87
CA LEU A 20 64.44 -20.46 33.96
C LEU A 20 62.91 -20.40 33.98
N LEU A 21 62.31 -20.24 35.17
CA LEU A 21 60.86 -20.10 35.31
C LEU A 21 60.34 -18.78 34.73
N SER A 22 61.06 -17.67 34.93
CA SER A 22 60.73 -16.39 34.32
C SER A 22 60.83 -16.45 32.79
N ALA A 23 61.86 -17.08 32.24
CA ALA A 23 61.99 -17.27 30.80
C ALA A 23 60.86 -18.14 30.22
N ALA A 24 60.49 -19.22 30.93
CA ALA A 24 59.36 -20.07 30.54
C ALA A 24 58.03 -19.32 30.55
N LEU A 25 57.78 -18.50 31.58
CA LEU A 25 56.56 -17.69 31.69
C LEU A 25 56.48 -16.65 30.56
N VAL A 26 57.59 -15.97 30.25
CA VAL A 26 57.66 -15.00 29.15
C VAL A 26 57.37 -15.69 27.81
N LEU A 27 57.93 -16.89 27.57
CA LEU A 27 57.64 -17.66 26.36
C LEU A 27 56.18 -18.12 26.29
N LEU A 28 55.58 -18.49 27.41
CA LEU A 28 54.17 -18.88 27.50
C LEU A 28 53.24 -17.69 27.21
N LEU A 29 53.53 -16.53 27.80
CA LEU A 29 52.76 -15.30 27.57
C LEU A 29 52.94 -14.79 26.14
N ALA A 30 54.17 -14.83 25.59
CA ALA A 30 54.43 -14.46 24.21
C ALA A 30 53.76 -15.43 23.23
N GLY A 31 53.77 -16.73 23.52
CA GLY A 31 53.06 -17.74 22.74
C GLY A 31 51.54 -17.54 22.80
N TRP A 32 50.98 -17.27 23.97
CA TRP A 32 49.56 -16.96 24.13
C TRP A 32 49.17 -15.66 23.43
N ALA A 33 49.99 -14.62 23.54
CA ALA A 33 49.81 -13.34 22.85
C ALA A 33 49.89 -13.52 21.33
N ALA A 34 50.84 -14.31 20.83
CA ALA A 34 50.97 -14.62 19.40
C ALA A 34 49.78 -15.44 18.90
N VAL A 35 49.32 -16.45 19.65
CA VAL A 35 48.15 -17.26 19.28
C VAL A 35 46.86 -16.46 19.33
N SER A 36 46.69 -15.58 20.32
CA SER A 36 45.52 -14.69 20.40
C SER A 36 45.55 -13.62 19.30
N TYR A 37 46.72 -13.04 19.00
CA TYR A 37 46.90 -12.14 17.87
C TYR A 37 46.60 -12.83 16.54
N ILE A 38 47.16 -14.03 16.30
CA ILE A 38 46.90 -14.80 15.07
C ILE A 38 45.44 -15.22 14.96
N ARG A 39 44.76 -15.55 16.07
CA ARG A 39 43.32 -15.83 16.06
C ARG A 39 42.47 -14.59 15.79
N ALA A 40 42.89 -13.42 16.28
CA ALA A 40 42.22 -12.16 16.01
C ALA A 40 42.42 -11.71 14.55
N ASP A 41 43.65 -11.87 14.02
CA ASP A 41 44.04 -11.45 12.67
C ASP A 41 43.50 -12.41 11.59
N ARG A 42 43.54 -13.73 11.84
CA ARG A 42 42.89 -14.76 10.98
C ARG A 42 41.39 -14.92 11.26
N GLY A 43 40.85 -14.17 12.22
CA GLY A 43 39.44 -14.19 12.61
C GLY A 43 38.58 -13.16 11.87
N THR A 44 39.18 -12.30 11.04
CA THR A 44 38.41 -11.49 10.09
C THR A 44 38.20 -12.32 8.83
N PRO A 45 36.96 -12.78 8.54
CA PRO A 45 36.70 -13.45 7.28
C PRO A 45 36.97 -12.43 6.17
N THR A 46 38.03 -12.65 5.38
CA THR A 46 38.22 -11.90 4.14
C THR A 46 36.98 -12.15 3.30
N CYS A 47 36.21 -11.11 3.05
CA CYS A 47 34.95 -11.28 2.35
C CYS A 47 35.19 -11.66 0.90
N VAL A 48 35.05 -12.94 0.57
CA VAL A 48 35.28 -13.46 -0.78
C VAL A 48 34.13 -13.08 -1.72
N GLU A 49 32.91 -12.94 -1.19
CA GLU A 49 31.72 -12.64 -1.97
C GLU A 49 30.78 -11.74 -1.15
N GLN A 50 30.54 -10.52 -1.64
CA GLN A 50 29.63 -9.57 -1.01
C GLN A 50 28.19 -9.90 -1.38
N VAL A 51 27.34 -10.14 -0.39
CA VAL A 51 25.90 -10.29 -0.56
C VAL A 51 25.26 -8.93 -0.35
N ARG A 52 24.52 -8.43 -1.34
CA ARG A 52 23.67 -7.26 -1.19
C ARG A 52 22.25 -7.73 -0.92
N LEU A 53 21.74 -7.46 0.28
CA LEU A 53 20.38 -7.75 0.68
C LEU A 53 19.51 -6.52 0.41
N ARG A 54 18.68 -6.57 -0.63
CA ARG A 54 17.69 -5.54 -0.96
C ARG A 54 16.47 -5.71 -0.07
N VAL A 55 16.25 -4.77 0.84
CA VAL A 55 15.09 -4.79 1.74
C VAL A 55 14.19 -3.63 1.38
N VAL A 56 12.98 -3.93 0.93
CA VAL A 56 11.96 -2.92 0.72
C VAL A 56 11.12 -2.78 1.98
N ALA A 57 10.90 -1.56 2.44
CA ALA A 57 10.10 -1.29 3.64
C ALA A 57 9.07 -0.20 3.39
N ALA A 58 7.95 -0.30 4.11
CA ALA A 58 6.97 0.77 4.18
C ALA A 58 7.63 2.08 4.64
N PRO A 59 7.27 3.25 4.06
CA PRO A 59 7.89 4.53 4.39
C PRO A 59 7.91 4.85 5.89
N VAL A 60 6.88 4.42 6.62
CA VAL A 60 6.74 4.66 8.07
C VAL A 60 7.87 4.03 8.91
N ILE A 61 8.42 2.88 8.50
CA ILE A 61 9.43 2.12 9.27
C ILE A 61 10.80 2.08 8.61
N ALA A 62 10.89 2.43 7.32
CA ALA A 62 12.15 2.46 6.58
C ALA A 62 13.27 3.22 7.30
N PRO A 63 13.06 4.43 7.89
CA PRO A 63 14.10 5.15 8.61
C PRO A 63 14.65 4.39 9.84
N ALA A 64 13.78 3.71 10.57
CA ALA A 64 14.17 2.89 11.72
C ALA A 64 14.96 1.66 11.25
N LEU A 65 14.49 0.99 10.21
CA LEU A 65 15.12 -0.19 9.64
C LEU A 65 16.52 0.12 9.09
N ASP A 66 16.66 1.23 8.39
CA ASP A 66 17.93 1.75 7.87
C ASP A 66 18.91 2.12 9.00
N ARG A 67 18.43 2.65 10.12
CA ARG A 67 19.26 2.85 11.32
C ARG A 67 19.75 1.52 11.91
N VAL A 68 18.89 0.50 12.01
CA VAL A 68 19.29 -0.84 12.47
C VAL A 68 20.32 -1.46 11.51
N ALA A 69 20.09 -1.37 10.20
CA ALA A 69 21.01 -1.85 9.17
C ALA A 69 22.41 -1.21 9.31
N ARG A 70 22.48 0.12 9.44
CA ARG A 70 23.75 0.83 9.64
C ARG A 70 24.46 0.49 10.94
N ALA A 71 23.72 0.34 12.03
CA ALA A 71 24.30 -0.04 13.33
C ALA A 71 24.94 -1.45 13.28
N ASN A 72 24.48 -2.31 12.37
CA ASN A 72 24.93 -3.69 12.23
C ASN A 72 25.86 -3.92 11.03
N ALA A 73 26.23 -2.90 10.25
CA ALA A 73 27.06 -3.04 9.06
C ALA A 73 28.48 -3.62 9.34
N GLY A 74 28.93 -3.64 10.60
CA GLY A 74 30.20 -4.23 11.03
C GLY A 74 30.11 -5.64 11.62
N SER A 75 28.91 -6.16 11.91
CA SER A 75 28.74 -7.50 12.51
C SER A 75 28.79 -8.62 11.46
N GLN A 76 28.49 -8.29 10.19
CA GLN A 76 28.57 -9.20 9.05
C GLN A 76 29.33 -8.53 7.90
N PRO A 77 30.68 -8.63 7.85
CA PRO A 77 31.49 -7.91 6.86
C PRO A 77 31.22 -8.31 5.39
N CYS A 78 30.42 -9.36 5.18
CA CYS A 78 30.02 -9.84 3.85
C CYS A 78 28.59 -9.52 3.43
N VAL A 79 27.79 -8.91 4.28
CA VAL A 79 26.40 -8.58 3.97
C VAL A 79 26.23 -7.07 4.01
N SER A 80 25.81 -6.50 2.89
CA SER A 80 25.38 -5.11 2.81
C SER A 80 23.86 -5.09 2.72
N VAL A 81 23.21 -4.43 3.67
CA VAL A 81 21.74 -4.29 3.69
C VAL A 81 21.39 -2.93 3.09
N GLU A 82 20.62 -2.95 2.01
CA GLU A 82 20.11 -1.75 1.35
C GLU A 82 18.62 -1.62 1.63
N VAL A 83 18.23 -0.60 2.39
CA VAL A 83 16.82 -0.34 2.71
C VAL A 83 16.24 0.67 1.72
N GLN A 84 15.16 0.30 1.06
CA GLN A 84 14.42 1.16 0.15
C GLN A 84 13.02 1.43 0.69
N ALA A 85 12.68 2.71 0.91
CA ALA A 85 11.34 3.13 1.30
C ALA A 85 10.43 3.10 0.07
N ARG A 86 9.41 2.23 0.07
CA ARG A 86 8.44 2.14 -1.04
C ARG A 86 7.02 1.90 -0.48
N PRO A 87 5.98 2.53 -1.05
CA PRO A 87 4.60 2.27 -0.65
C PRO A 87 4.24 0.79 -0.81
N SER A 88 3.74 0.15 0.25
CA SER A 88 3.41 -1.28 0.24
C SER A 88 2.37 -1.65 -0.82
N ALA A 89 1.46 -0.73 -1.14
CA ALA A 89 0.48 -0.90 -2.23
C ALA A 89 1.13 -1.05 -3.62
N ALA A 90 2.23 -0.34 -3.87
CA ALA A 90 2.99 -0.47 -5.12
C ALA A 90 3.76 -1.79 -5.15
N VAL A 91 4.46 -2.10 -4.04
CA VAL A 91 5.23 -3.35 -3.89
C VAL A 91 4.33 -4.58 -4.04
N ALA A 92 3.13 -4.58 -3.44
CA ALA A 92 2.18 -5.67 -3.55
C ALA A 92 1.69 -5.91 -4.99
N ARG A 93 1.54 -4.84 -5.79
CA ARG A 93 1.18 -4.94 -7.22
C ARG A 93 2.35 -5.46 -8.05
N GLU A 94 3.53 -4.90 -7.86
CA GLU A 94 4.74 -5.33 -8.60
C GLU A 94 5.12 -6.79 -8.30
N LEU A 95 4.95 -7.25 -7.06
CA LEU A 95 5.16 -8.65 -6.70
C LEU A 95 4.20 -9.59 -7.44
N ALA A 96 3.01 -9.13 -7.80
CA ALA A 96 2.05 -9.90 -8.59
C ALA A 96 2.41 -9.91 -10.09
N ASP A 97 3.15 -8.90 -10.57
CA ASP A 97 3.51 -8.74 -11.98
C ASP A 97 4.90 -9.32 -12.33
N ASP A 98 5.94 -9.03 -11.53
CA ASP A 98 7.36 -9.27 -11.90
C ASP A 98 8.14 -10.15 -10.91
N GLY A 99 7.63 -10.42 -9.70
CA GLY A 99 8.19 -11.38 -8.73
C GLY A 99 9.59 -11.07 -8.14
N ASP A 100 10.47 -10.35 -8.84
CA ASP A 100 11.83 -9.92 -8.41
C ASP A 100 11.85 -8.44 -7.98
N VAL A 101 11.10 -8.12 -6.94
CA VAL A 101 11.02 -6.74 -6.42
C VAL A 101 12.12 -6.45 -5.39
N ALA A 102 12.41 -7.41 -4.52
CA ALA A 102 13.37 -7.30 -3.43
C ALA A 102 13.70 -8.69 -2.86
N ASP A 103 14.69 -8.76 -1.99
CA ASP A 103 15.06 -10.00 -1.29
C ASP A 103 14.24 -10.18 0.01
N ALA A 104 13.86 -9.08 0.65
CA ALA A 104 12.97 -9.05 1.80
C ALA A 104 12.02 -7.86 1.75
N TRP A 105 10.88 -7.99 2.44
CA TRP A 105 9.85 -6.96 2.51
C TRP A 105 9.35 -6.77 3.94
N LEU A 106 9.15 -5.51 4.32
CA LEU A 106 8.58 -5.10 5.61
C LEU A 106 7.45 -4.06 5.39
N PRO A 107 6.20 -4.51 5.12
CA PRO A 107 5.05 -3.61 4.99
C PRO A 107 4.55 -3.11 6.35
N GLU A 108 3.63 -2.14 6.34
CA GLU A 108 2.97 -1.62 7.54
C GLU A 108 2.17 -2.70 8.28
N SER A 109 1.63 -3.67 7.53
CA SER A 109 0.83 -4.75 8.09
C SER A 109 0.82 -6.01 7.23
N THR A 110 0.57 -7.15 7.87
CA THR A 110 0.21 -8.45 7.26
C THR A 110 -0.92 -8.31 6.23
N PHE A 111 -1.76 -7.28 6.34
CA PHE A 111 -2.73 -6.91 5.30
C PHE A 111 -2.10 -6.92 3.90
N TRP A 112 -0.95 -6.27 3.71
CA TRP A 112 -0.30 -6.14 2.41
C TRP A 112 0.25 -7.46 1.87
N LEU A 113 0.73 -8.34 2.75
CA LEU A 113 1.16 -9.69 2.38
C LEU A 113 -0.01 -10.46 1.76
N ARG A 114 -1.18 -10.43 2.40
CA ARG A 114 -2.39 -11.08 1.90
C ARG A 114 -2.91 -10.42 0.62
N ARG A 115 -2.83 -9.09 0.51
CA ARG A 115 -3.19 -8.36 -0.71
C ARG A 115 -2.32 -8.74 -1.91
N ALA A 116 -1.01 -8.91 -1.72
CA ALA A 116 -0.10 -9.37 -2.77
C ALA A 116 -0.46 -10.79 -3.25
N ARG A 117 -0.70 -11.72 -2.31
CA ARG A 117 -1.13 -13.09 -2.64
C ARG A 117 -2.45 -13.12 -3.38
N ALA A 118 -3.42 -12.32 -2.92
CA ALA A 118 -4.66 -12.14 -3.64
C ALA A 118 -4.36 -11.63 -5.06
N ALA A 119 -3.58 -10.56 -5.24
CA ALA A 119 -3.27 -10.00 -6.55
C ALA A 119 -2.59 -10.99 -7.53
N GLY A 120 -2.00 -12.09 -7.05
CA GLY A 120 -1.42 -13.14 -7.89
C GLY A 120 -0.06 -13.63 -7.39
N ALA A 121 0.54 -12.95 -6.42
CA ALA A 121 1.83 -13.32 -5.84
C ALA A 121 1.71 -14.47 -4.82
N PHE A 122 1.21 -15.64 -5.23
CA PHE A 122 0.82 -16.73 -4.33
C PHE A 122 1.96 -17.26 -3.44
N GLU A 123 3.21 -17.13 -3.92
CA GLU A 123 4.45 -17.53 -3.25
C GLU A 123 4.85 -16.60 -2.10
N VAL A 124 4.33 -15.36 -2.07
CA VAL A 124 4.57 -14.44 -0.95
C VAL A 124 4.01 -15.07 0.34
N PRO A 125 4.78 -15.10 1.45
CA PRO A 125 4.27 -15.59 2.73
C PRO A 125 3.01 -14.84 3.17
N GLY A 126 1.94 -15.54 3.56
CA GLY A 126 0.68 -14.92 4.01
C GLY A 126 0.73 -14.31 5.42
N GLN A 127 1.86 -14.48 6.11
CA GLN A 127 2.18 -14.02 7.45
C GLN A 127 3.68 -13.76 7.50
N GLY A 128 4.13 -12.86 8.36
CA GLY A 128 5.55 -12.62 8.62
C GLY A 128 5.84 -12.53 10.12
N THR A 129 7.10 -12.21 10.44
CA THR A 129 7.51 -12.03 11.84
C THR A 129 7.42 -10.55 12.20
N SER A 130 6.51 -10.19 13.10
CA SER A 130 6.40 -8.82 13.60
C SER A 130 7.67 -8.41 14.34
N VAL A 131 8.32 -7.35 13.88
CA VAL A 131 9.52 -6.79 14.54
C VAL A 131 9.16 -5.61 15.44
N ALA A 132 8.06 -4.94 15.14
CA ALA A 132 7.49 -3.82 15.88
C ALA A 132 5.96 -3.82 15.70
N SER A 133 5.25 -2.95 16.40
CA SER A 133 3.81 -2.77 16.17
C SER A 133 3.37 -1.36 16.50
N THR A 134 2.22 -0.93 15.98
CA THR A 134 1.56 0.30 16.40
C THR A 134 0.04 0.14 16.36
N PRO A 135 -0.69 0.48 17.44
CA PRO A 135 -2.14 0.48 17.43
C PRO A 135 -2.68 1.55 16.48
N VAL A 136 -3.90 1.34 16.01
CA VAL A 136 -4.68 2.34 15.28
C VAL A 136 -5.55 3.10 16.28
N VAL A 137 -5.45 4.43 16.23
CA VAL A 137 -6.15 5.36 17.11
C VAL A 137 -6.93 6.37 16.28
N LEU A 138 -7.86 7.08 16.91
CA LEU A 138 -8.39 8.31 16.34
C LEU A 138 -7.54 9.47 16.85
N ALA A 139 -6.83 10.14 15.96
CA ALA A 139 -6.07 11.35 16.24
C ALA A 139 -7.02 12.54 16.28
N VAL A 140 -7.15 13.17 17.45
CA VAL A 140 -8.15 14.19 17.75
C VAL A 140 -7.49 15.54 17.95
N THR A 141 -7.97 16.58 17.28
CA THR A 141 -7.53 17.96 17.56
C THR A 141 -7.81 18.35 19.02
N ASP A 142 -6.91 19.09 19.66
CA ASP A 142 -7.04 19.54 21.06
C ASP A 142 -8.41 20.20 21.34
N ARG A 143 -8.93 20.99 20.39
CA ARG A 143 -10.26 21.62 20.49
C ARG A 143 -11.42 20.61 20.55
N ILE A 144 -11.37 19.51 19.81
CA ILE A 144 -12.40 18.46 19.90
C ILE A 144 -12.19 17.65 21.16
N ALA A 145 -10.94 17.29 21.48
CA ALA A 145 -10.61 16.51 22.67
C ALA A 145 -11.18 17.15 23.94
N ARG A 146 -10.94 18.46 24.13
CA ARG A 146 -11.48 19.21 25.28
C ARG A 146 -13.00 19.28 25.31
N ARG A 147 -13.64 19.47 24.15
CA ARG A 147 -15.11 19.46 24.05
C ARG A 147 -15.70 18.09 24.37
N SER A 148 -14.96 17.02 24.14
CA SER A 148 -15.34 15.65 24.46
C SER A 148 -14.98 15.21 25.88
N GLY A 149 -14.44 16.13 26.71
CA GLY A 149 -14.19 15.90 28.14
C GLY A 149 -12.74 15.58 28.51
N TRP A 150 -11.78 15.63 27.58
CA TRP A 150 -10.36 15.49 27.90
C TRP A 150 -9.80 16.79 28.53
N PRO A 151 -8.90 16.75 29.53
CA PRO A 151 -8.24 15.56 30.08
C PRO A 151 -9.02 14.83 31.18
N ASP A 152 -10.09 15.42 31.72
CA ASP A 152 -10.83 14.85 32.88
C ASP A 152 -11.40 13.45 32.62
N LYS A 153 -11.74 13.16 31.36
CA LYS A 153 -12.21 11.85 30.90
C LYS A 153 -11.38 11.37 29.71
N PRO A 154 -10.90 10.11 29.72
CA PRO A 154 -10.19 9.56 28.57
C PRO A 154 -11.12 9.46 27.35
N LEU A 155 -10.60 9.84 26.19
CA LEU A 155 -11.32 9.69 24.92
C LEU A 155 -11.37 8.21 24.51
N ASN A 156 -12.49 7.84 23.90
CA ASN A 156 -12.74 6.52 23.32
C ASN A 156 -13.47 6.64 21.98
N TRP A 157 -13.56 5.56 21.22
CA TRP A 157 -14.11 5.60 19.86
C TRP A 157 -15.63 5.81 19.86
N ALA A 158 -16.40 5.23 20.79
CA ALA A 158 -17.84 5.47 20.86
C ALA A 158 -18.18 6.95 21.06
N SER A 159 -17.34 7.73 21.75
CA SER A 159 -17.55 9.17 21.92
C SER A 159 -17.35 9.99 20.64
N LEU A 160 -16.65 9.45 19.64
CA LEU A 160 -16.27 10.15 18.41
C LEU A 160 -16.96 9.58 17.15
N LEU A 161 -17.22 8.27 17.12
CA LEU A 161 -17.85 7.54 16.01
C LEU A 161 -19.30 7.13 16.29
N GLY A 162 -19.70 7.10 17.56
CA GLY A 162 -21.00 6.61 17.98
C GLY A 162 -22.18 7.42 17.42
N THR A 163 -23.38 6.86 17.52
CA THR A 163 -24.62 7.46 17.00
C THR A 163 -24.94 8.85 17.57
N ARG A 164 -24.39 9.17 18.75
CA ARG A 164 -24.50 10.46 19.45
C ARG A 164 -23.46 11.50 18.99
N ALA A 165 -22.38 11.08 18.33
CA ALA A 165 -21.28 11.94 17.90
C ALA A 165 -21.48 12.54 16.50
N ARG A 166 -22.73 12.85 16.10
CA ARG A 166 -23.08 13.23 14.71
C ARG A 166 -22.39 14.51 14.20
N THR A 167 -21.93 15.38 15.11
CA THR A 167 -21.27 16.65 14.78
C THR A 167 -19.76 16.51 14.62
N VAL A 168 -19.18 15.38 15.01
CA VAL A 168 -17.74 15.11 14.87
C VAL A 168 -17.50 14.51 13.49
N GLN A 169 -16.74 15.23 12.68
CA GLN A 169 -16.29 14.74 11.38
C GLN A 169 -15.02 13.91 11.59
N VAL A 170 -15.12 12.62 11.24
CA VAL A 170 -14.00 11.68 11.30
C VAL A 170 -13.55 11.37 9.88
N GLY A 171 -12.28 11.63 9.58
CA GLY A 171 -11.63 11.20 8.35
C GLY A 171 -11.02 9.81 8.48
N LEU A 172 -11.00 9.08 7.38
CA LEU A 172 -10.49 7.72 7.30
C LEU A 172 -9.48 7.60 6.15
N PRO A 173 -8.26 7.09 6.37
CA PRO A 173 -7.40 6.68 5.26
C PRO A 173 -8.15 5.66 4.40
N ASP A 174 -8.05 5.74 3.08
CA ASP A 174 -8.76 4.84 2.17
C ASP A 174 -8.48 3.36 2.52
N PRO A 175 -9.48 2.59 3.01
CA PRO A 175 -9.27 1.19 3.39
C PRO A 175 -8.80 0.30 2.24
N ALA A 176 -9.01 0.72 0.99
CA ALA A 176 -8.49 0.01 -0.18
C ALA A 176 -6.96 0.18 -0.36
N ALA A 177 -6.40 1.25 0.21
CA ALA A 177 -5.02 1.68 -0.01
C ALA A 177 -4.21 1.86 1.29
N ASP A 178 -4.80 1.70 2.47
CA ASP A 178 -4.16 1.93 3.76
C ASP A 178 -4.69 0.96 4.85
N PRO A 179 -3.81 0.20 5.54
CA PRO A 179 -4.22 -0.75 6.57
C PRO A 179 -4.79 -0.10 7.84
N ALA A 180 -4.42 1.13 8.19
CA ALA A 180 -5.06 1.86 9.28
C ALA A 180 -6.52 2.19 8.93
N GLY A 181 -6.81 2.45 7.65
CA GLY A 181 -8.17 2.56 7.12
C GLY A 181 -8.98 1.28 7.32
N VAL A 182 -8.40 0.11 7.01
CA VAL A 182 -9.02 -1.20 7.26
C VAL A 182 -9.31 -1.42 8.74
N SER A 183 -8.33 -1.19 9.61
CA SER A 183 -8.49 -1.34 11.06
C SER A 183 -9.58 -0.43 11.61
N ALA A 184 -9.61 0.84 11.21
CA ALA A 184 -10.63 1.76 11.67
C ALA A 184 -12.03 1.44 11.14
N LEU A 185 -12.13 0.89 9.93
CA LEU A 185 -13.37 0.36 9.40
C LEU A 185 -13.88 -0.85 10.20
N LEU A 186 -12.99 -1.79 10.55
CA LEU A 186 -13.30 -2.94 11.40
C LEU A 186 -13.76 -2.50 12.81
N GLY A 187 -13.06 -1.54 13.41
CA GLY A 187 -13.44 -0.97 14.71
C GLY A 187 -14.79 -0.26 14.67
N ALA A 188 -15.04 0.54 13.63
CA ALA A 188 -16.32 1.22 13.45
C ALA A 188 -17.48 0.23 13.29
N ARG A 189 -17.27 -0.89 12.58
CA ARG A 189 -18.26 -1.97 12.46
C ARG A 189 -18.51 -2.65 13.81
N ALA A 190 -17.46 -3.01 14.55
CA ALA A 190 -17.59 -3.62 15.87
C ALA A 190 -18.39 -2.73 16.84
N LEU A 191 -18.17 -1.42 16.82
CA LEU A 191 -18.94 -0.45 17.63
C LEU A 191 -20.40 -0.30 17.19
N ALA A 192 -20.68 -0.48 15.90
CA ALA A 192 -22.03 -0.36 15.36
C ALA A 192 -22.87 -1.63 15.60
N ASP A 193 -22.25 -2.82 15.56
CA ASP A 193 -22.91 -4.11 15.80
C ASP A 193 -23.46 -4.26 17.22
N ASP A 194 -22.82 -3.63 18.22
CA ASP A 194 -23.27 -3.66 19.63
C ASP A 194 -24.64 -2.95 19.87
N ASN A 195 -25.15 -2.18 18.90
CA ASN A 195 -26.36 -1.36 19.04
C ASN A 195 -27.68 -1.99 18.53
N ARG A 196 -27.74 -3.31 18.32
CA ARG A 196 -28.98 -4.12 18.07
C ARG A 196 -29.88 -3.77 16.86
N ASP A 197 -29.54 -2.79 16.01
CA ASP A 197 -30.10 -2.58 14.65
C ASP A 197 -28.94 -2.43 13.66
N SER A 198 -28.18 -3.53 13.48
CA SER A 198 -26.79 -3.49 13.00
C SER A 198 -26.65 -3.06 11.54
N ALA A 199 -27.41 -3.64 10.60
CA ALA A 199 -27.17 -3.40 9.18
C ALA A 199 -27.39 -1.94 8.76
N ALA A 200 -28.51 -1.31 9.17
CA ALA A 200 -28.81 0.08 8.81
C ALA A 200 -27.88 1.07 9.53
N THR A 201 -27.53 0.81 10.80
CA THR A 201 -26.64 1.65 11.60
C THR A 201 -25.20 1.57 11.12
N VAL A 202 -24.73 0.37 10.78
CA VAL A 202 -23.45 0.12 10.10
C VAL A 202 -23.45 0.89 8.78
N ALA A 203 -24.43 0.66 7.90
CA ALA A 203 -24.50 1.35 6.61
C ALA A 203 -24.53 2.88 6.71
N ALA A 204 -25.21 3.44 7.72
CA ALA A 204 -25.22 4.89 7.97
C ALA A 204 -23.87 5.42 8.48
N THR A 205 -23.17 4.63 9.30
CA THR A 205 -21.84 4.97 9.82
C THR A 205 -20.80 4.89 8.71
N LEU A 206 -20.83 3.82 7.92
CA LEU A 206 -19.98 3.65 6.75
C LEU A 206 -20.17 4.80 5.75
N ARG A 207 -21.41 5.23 5.49
CA ARG A 207 -21.69 6.37 4.59
C ARG A 207 -21.07 7.68 5.09
N ARG A 208 -21.17 7.96 6.38
CA ARG A 208 -20.57 9.16 6.98
C ARG A 208 -19.05 9.14 6.92
N LEU A 209 -18.44 7.98 7.14
CA LEU A 209 -16.98 7.81 7.02
C LEU A 209 -16.54 7.95 5.56
N ALA A 210 -17.30 7.37 4.63
CA ALA A 210 -17.02 7.40 3.20
C ALA A 210 -16.93 8.83 2.62
N GLU A 211 -17.74 9.77 3.14
CA GLU A 211 -17.71 11.19 2.75
C GLU A 211 -16.39 11.90 3.10
N ARG A 212 -15.61 11.33 4.03
CA ARG A 212 -14.40 11.95 4.60
C ARG A 212 -13.17 11.06 4.47
N THR A 213 -13.25 10.07 3.59
CA THR A 213 -12.11 9.25 3.26
C THR A 213 -11.12 10.03 2.42
N PHE A 214 -9.83 9.80 2.63
CA PHE A 214 -8.76 10.41 1.85
C PHE A 214 -7.72 9.37 1.46
N SER A 215 -7.04 9.61 0.35
CA SER A 215 -5.85 8.85 -0.02
C SER A 215 -4.64 9.46 0.71
N PRO A 216 -3.92 8.70 1.54
CA PRO A 216 -2.66 9.18 2.13
C PRO A 216 -1.68 9.59 1.03
N ALA A 217 -0.85 10.60 1.29
CA ALA A 217 0.22 10.97 0.38
C ALA A 217 1.24 9.82 0.28
N GLU A 218 1.70 9.50 -0.93
CA GLU A 218 2.59 8.37 -1.19
C GLU A 218 3.94 8.46 -0.46
N GLU A 219 4.34 9.64 0.00
CA GLU A 219 5.70 9.95 0.48
C GLU A 219 5.79 10.31 1.98
N ALA A 220 4.69 10.36 2.73
CA ALA A 220 4.71 10.86 4.12
C ALA A 220 3.73 10.13 5.06
N SER A 221 4.04 10.17 6.36
CA SER A 221 3.09 9.91 7.44
C SER A 221 1.78 10.66 7.17
N SER A 222 0.63 10.01 7.35
CA SER A 222 -0.69 10.55 7.02
C SER A 222 -1.05 11.84 7.79
N LEU A 223 -0.24 12.21 8.77
CA LEU A 223 -0.36 13.42 9.58
C LEU A 223 0.85 14.33 9.32
N THR A 224 0.60 15.50 8.73
CA THR A 224 1.66 16.49 8.49
C THR A 224 1.71 17.50 9.64
N PRO A 225 2.86 17.66 10.32
CA PRO A 225 3.00 18.63 11.40
C PRO A 225 2.68 20.05 10.96
N ASN A 226 2.01 20.82 11.83
CA ASN A 226 1.64 22.22 11.61
C ASN A 226 0.71 22.47 10.40
N GLN A 227 0.05 21.43 9.87
CA GLN A 227 -1.01 21.55 8.88
C GLN A 227 -2.35 21.06 9.44
N ASP A 228 -3.45 21.45 8.79
CA ASP A 228 -4.77 20.90 9.09
C ASP A 228 -4.79 19.38 8.81
N LEU A 229 -5.61 18.65 9.56
CA LEU A 229 -5.81 17.22 9.32
C LEU A 229 -6.34 16.96 7.89
N PRO A 230 -5.98 15.82 7.27
CA PRO A 230 -6.46 15.45 5.94
C PRO A 230 -7.98 15.54 5.82
N GLY A 231 -8.48 16.05 4.70
CA GLY A 231 -9.92 16.26 4.49
C GLY A 231 -10.55 17.39 5.33
N ARG A 232 -9.72 18.21 6.00
CA ARG A 232 -10.14 19.32 6.90
C ARG A 232 -11.09 18.87 8.00
N VAL A 233 -10.93 17.63 8.43
CA VAL A 233 -11.69 17.05 9.54
C VAL A 233 -11.05 17.44 10.87
N SER A 234 -11.73 17.15 11.98
CA SER A 234 -11.19 17.42 13.31
C SER A 234 -10.72 16.16 14.06
N VAL A 235 -10.95 15.00 13.45
CA VAL A 235 -10.56 13.67 13.93
C VAL A 235 -10.18 12.82 12.73
N VAL A 236 -9.09 12.06 12.80
CA VAL A 236 -8.67 11.15 11.72
C VAL A 236 -8.17 9.83 12.27
N ALA A 237 -8.47 8.71 11.61
CA ALA A 237 -7.85 7.43 11.94
C ALA A 237 -6.38 7.42 11.51
N ALA A 238 -5.48 7.06 12.42
CA ALA A 238 -4.04 7.01 12.18
C ALA A 238 -3.36 5.97 13.10
N SER A 239 -2.10 5.64 12.83
CA SER A 239 -1.29 4.89 13.77
C SER A 239 -0.91 5.76 14.98
N GLU A 240 -0.75 5.14 16.15
CA GLU A 240 -0.18 5.82 17.33
C GLU A 240 1.20 6.42 17.03
N GLN A 241 2.04 5.70 16.29
CA GLN A 241 3.35 6.19 15.88
C GLN A 241 3.24 7.48 15.04
N ALA A 242 2.28 7.59 14.12
CA ALA A 242 2.07 8.82 13.35
C ALA A 242 1.64 10.00 14.23
N VAL A 243 0.84 9.75 15.28
CA VAL A 243 0.45 10.77 16.26
C VAL A 243 1.65 11.23 17.09
N LEU A 244 2.53 10.30 17.49
CA LEU A 244 3.77 10.62 18.20
C LEU A 244 4.70 11.48 17.36
N GLU A 245 4.95 11.05 16.12
CA GLU A 245 5.80 11.78 15.17
C GLU A 245 5.26 13.19 14.90
N HIS A 246 3.94 13.30 14.64
CA HIS A 246 3.28 14.59 14.48
C HIS A 246 3.48 15.49 15.70
N ASN A 247 3.21 14.97 16.90
CA ASN A 247 3.30 15.75 18.14
C ASN A 247 4.74 16.15 18.51
N ALA A 248 5.73 15.35 18.11
CA ALA A 248 7.15 15.65 18.32
C ALA A 248 7.62 16.83 17.46
N LEU A 249 7.06 16.98 16.26
CA LEU A 249 7.45 18.01 15.28
C LEU A 249 6.49 19.23 15.25
N ALA A 250 5.30 19.10 15.82
CA ALA A 250 4.29 20.15 15.84
C ALA A 250 4.60 21.22 16.90
N ALA A 251 4.76 22.47 16.47
CA ALA A 251 4.88 23.63 17.35
C ALA A 251 3.53 24.03 17.95
N SER A 252 2.45 23.80 17.21
CA SER A 252 1.06 23.98 17.64
C SER A 252 0.17 22.92 16.97
N GLY A 253 -1.06 22.75 17.46
CA GLY A 253 -1.97 21.74 16.88
C GLY A 253 -1.59 20.30 17.21
N LYS A 254 -1.04 20.07 18.42
CA LYS A 254 -0.84 18.72 18.94
C LYS A 254 -2.17 17.96 19.03
N LEU A 255 -2.10 16.66 18.76
CA LEU A 255 -3.23 15.75 18.67
C LEU A 255 -3.31 14.89 19.94
N VAL A 256 -4.52 14.53 20.32
CA VAL A 256 -4.80 13.57 21.40
C VAL A 256 -5.20 12.24 20.76
N ALA A 257 -4.58 11.15 21.16
CA ALA A 257 -4.91 9.81 20.70
C ALA A 257 -6.12 9.26 21.48
N ALA A 258 -7.25 9.07 20.79
CA ALA A 258 -8.39 8.33 21.32
C ALA A 258 -8.25 6.85 20.94
N TYR A 259 -8.04 6.01 21.96
CA TYR A 259 -7.87 4.58 21.79
C TYR A 259 -9.22 3.86 21.77
N PRO A 260 -9.36 2.79 20.99
CA PRO A 260 -10.59 2.02 20.96
C PRO A 260 -10.79 1.21 22.24
N GLU A 261 -12.05 1.09 22.63
CA GLU A 261 -12.61 0.21 23.66
C GLU A 261 -12.99 -1.18 23.14
N VAL A 262 -12.94 -1.36 21.81
CA VAL A 262 -13.14 -2.63 21.10
C VAL A 262 -11.82 -3.13 20.51
N ASP A 263 -11.78 -4.39 20.13
CA ASP A 263 -10.64 -4.98 19.44
C ASP A 263 -10.51 -4.41 18.03
N VAL A 264 -9.48 -3.58 17.82
CA VAL A 264 -9.12 -2.99 16.54
C VAL A 264 -7.75 -3.51 16.13
N PRO A 265 -7.59 -4.11 14.95
CA PRO A 265 -6.30 -4.66 14.52
C PRO A 265 -5.19 -3.62 14.48
N TRP A 266 -4.01 -4.02 14.93
CA TRP A 266 -2.82 -3.16 14.92
C TRP A 266 -2.12 -3.24 13.56
N LEU A 267 -1.27 -2.26 13.29
CA LEU A 267 -0.26 -2.37 12.25
C LEU A 267 0.90 -3.17 12.84
N ASP A 268 1.09 -4.39 12.36
CA ASP A 268 1.94 -5.43 12.95
C ASP A 268 3.35 -5.52 12.34
N LEU A 269 3.65 -4.65 11.37
CA LEU A 269 4.98 -4.43 10.77
C LEU A 269 5.77 -5.74 10.56
N PRO A 270 5.22 -6.71 9.81
CA PRO A 270 5.83 -8.03 9.65
C PRO A 270 7.02 -7.96 8.69
N TYR A 271 8.13 -8.60 9.06
CA TYR A 271 9.23 -8.85 8.15
C TYR A 271 9.07 -10.21 7.48
N VAL A 272 9.25 -10.26 6.16
CA VAL A 272 9.27 -11.50 5.36
C VAL A 272 10.48 -11.53 4.42
N VAL A 273 11.09 -12.71 4.29
CA VAL A 273 12.05 -12.98 3.20
C VAL A 273 11.25 -13.43 1.98
N LEU A 274 11.48 -12.77 0.84
CA LEU A 274 10.71 -13.03 -0.37
C LEU A 274 11.22 -14.29 -1.09
N PRO A 275 10.35 -15.00 -1.85
CA PRO A 275 10.74 -16.21 -2.58
C PRO A 275 11.89 -16.01 -3.58
N ALA A 276 11.98 -14.80 -4.16
CA ALA A 276 13.05 -14.40 -5.08
C ALA A 276 14.44 -14.47 -4.43
N ALA A 277 14.54 -14.28 -3.11
CA ALA A 277 15.79 -14.48 -2.38
C ALA A 277 16.14 -15.99 -2.31
N GLN A 278 17.28 -16.33 -2.91
CA GLN A 278 17.82 -17.70 -2.94
C GLN A 278 19.26 -17.74 -2.40
N GLY A 279 19.70 -18.94 -2.01
CA GLY A 279 21.05 -19.16 -1.49
C GLY A 279 21.43 -18.17 -0.39
N ARG A 280 22.58 -17.52 -0.55
CA ARG A 280 23.12 -16.60 0.46
C ARG A 280 22.25 -15.36 0.71
N ALA A 281 21.46 -14.90 -0.27
CA ALA A 281 20.55 -13.78 -0.06
C ALA A 281 19.42 -14.16 0.90
N ARG A 282 18.92 -15.40 0.82
CA ARG A 282 17.93 -15.92 1.77
C ARG A 282 18.51 -16.07 3.17
N ASP A 283 19.73 -16.61 3.29
CA ASP A 283 20.43 -16.75 4.56
C ASP A 283 20.70 -15.38 5.21
N ALA A 284 21.15 -14.40 4.42
CA ALA A 284 21.31 -13.01 4.86
C ALA A 284 19.98 -12.38 5.29
N GLY A 285 18.89 -12.66 4.58
CA GLY A 285 17.54 -12.21 4.93
C GLY A 285 17.08 -12.77 6.28
N GLY A 286 17.37 -14.04 6.57
CA GLY A 286 17.10 -14.68 7.87
C GLY A 286 17.97 -14.11 8.99
N ALA A 287 19.27 -13.96 8.75
CA ALA A 287 20.18 -13.39 9.76
C ALA A 287 19.87 -11.91 10.05
N PHE A 288 19.38 -11.16 9.06
CA PHE A 288 18.89 -9.81 9.28
C PHE A 288 17.62 -9.81 10.14
N LEU A 289 16.67 -10.75 9.94
CA LEU A 289 15.53 -10.90 10.84
C LEU A 289 15.97 -11.13 12.30
N ASP A 290 16.94 -12.03 12.53
CA ASP A 290 17.47 -12.26 13.88
C ASP A 290 18.02 -10.96 14.49
N THR A 291 18.67 -10.12 13.69
CA THR A 291 19.14 -8.78 14.09
C THR A 291 17.98 -7.87 14.47
N LEU A 292 16.88 -7.85 13.70
CA LEU A 292 15.69 -7.04 14.00
C LEU A 292 14.99 -7.44 15.31
N LEU A 293 15.21 -8.69 15.76
CA LEU A 293 14.61 -9.21 16.98
C LEU A 293 15.46 -8.96 18.25
N THR A 294 16.66 -8.40 18.11
CA THR A 294 17.56 -8.05 19.23
C THR A 294 17.01 -6.93 20.13
N GLY A 295 17.56 -6.78 21.33
CA GLY A 295 17.19 -5.70 22.25
C GLY A 295 17.55 -4.32 21.68
N GLU A 296 18.72 -4.23 21.05
CA GLU A 296 19.26 -3.02 20.43
C GLU A 296 18.38 -2.55 19.26
N ALA A 297 17.91 -3.47 18.41
CA ALA A 297 16.97 -3.13 17.35
C ALA A 297 15.62 -2.66 17.91
N ARG A 298 15.12 -3.29 18.99
CA ARG A 298 13.89 -2.87 19.68
C ARG A 298 13.99 -1.46 20.26
N GLU A 299 15.14 -1.09 20.81
CA GLU A 299 15.39 0.29 21.28
C GLU A 299 15.36 1.30 20.12
N VAL A 300 15.91 0.93 18.96
CA VAL A 300 15.81 1.77 17.76
C VAL A 300 14.35 1.93 17.34
N PHE A 301 13.56 0.85 17.27
CA PHE A 301 12.13 0.95 16.94
C PHE A 301 11.35 1.81 17.95
N ALA A 302 11.64 1.64 19.25
CA ALA A 302 11.04 2.45 20.30
C ALA A 302 11.40 3.95 20.18
N TYR A 303 12.64 4.27 19.80
CA TYR A 303 13.06 5.65 19.51
C TYR A 303 12.23 6.29 18.38
N TYR A 304 11.83 5.50 17.37
CA TYR A 304 10.96 5.97 16.28
C TYR A 304 9.46 5.95 16.64
N GLY A 305 9.11 5.67 17.91
CA GLY A 305 7.74 5.72 18.40
C GLY A 305 6.92 4.46 18.17
N PHE A 306 7.56 3.34 17.80
CA PHE A 306 6.87 2.06 17.68
C PHE A 306 6.79 1.34 19.01
N ARG A 307 5.72 0.56 19.20
CA ARG A 307 5.65 -0.45 20.25
C ARG A 307 6.44 -1.68 19.84
N THR A 308 6.82 -2.50 20.80
CA THR A 308 7.38 -3.83 20.49
C THR A 308 6.30 -4.73 19.88
N ALA A 309 6.70 -5.86 19.28
CA ALA A 309 5.76 -6.87 18.78
C ALA A 309 4.84 -7.47 19.86
N ALA A 310 5.21 -7.37 21.15
CA ALA A 310 4.37 -7.77 22.28
C ALA A 310 3.49 -6.63 22.82
N GLY A 311 3.63 -5.41 22.30
CA GLY A 311 2.80 -4.26 22.64
C GLY A 311 3.31 -3.37 23.77
N PHE A 312 4.57 -3.57 24.21
CA PHE A 312 5.24 -2.65 25.13
C PHE A 312 5.43 -1.27 24.48
N PRO A 313 5.07 -0.18 25.17
CA PRO A 313 5.13 1.18 24.62
C PRO A 313 6.56 1.72 24.53
N PRO A 314 6.83 2.65 23.58
CA PRO A 314 8.02 3.49 23.61
C PRO A 314 7.94 4.51 24.76
N ALA A 315 9.02 5.28 24.94
CA ALA A 315 8.98 6.46 25.81
C ALA A 315 7.98 7.49 25.25
N MET A 316 6.97 7.83 26.05
CA MET A 316 5.92 8.80 25.70
C MET A 316 6.14 10.12 26.43
N PRO A 317 5.80 11.28 25.82
CA PRO A 317 5.73 12.54 26.54
C PRO A 317 4.71 12.50 27.69
N ASP A 318 5.05 13.13 28.81
CA ASP A 318 4.18 13.25 29.99
C ASP A 318 3.18 14.42 29.83
N ASP A 319 2.28 14.30 28.84
CA ASP A 319 1.29 15.35 28.50
C ASP A 319 -0.14 14.83 28.31
N ASP A 320 -0.40 13.58 28.73
CA ASP A 320 -1.68 12.85 28.68
C ASP A 320 -2.33 12.73 27.29
N ARG A 321 -1.59 13.00 26.20
CA ARG A 321 -2.12 12.89 24.83
C ARG A 321 -2.08 11.47 24.30
N LEU A 322 -1.18 10.64 24.81
CA LEU A 322 -1.02 9.23 24.44
C LEU A 322 -0.93 8.37 25.70
N ARG A 323 -1.26 7.08 25.59
CA ARG A 323 -1.24 6.15 26.73
C ARG A 323 0.03 5.30 26.75
N ALA A 324 0.82 5.44 27.80
CA ALA A 324 2.03 4.67 28.05
C ALA A 324 1.79 3.29 28.70
N GLU A 325 0.55 2.77 28.64
CA GLU A 325 0.21 1.45 29.20
C GLU A 325 0.57 0.33 28.20
N GLU A 326 0.99 -0.83 28.71
CA GLU A 326 1.13 -2.05 27.90
C GLU A 326 -0.25 -2.50 27.39
N ARG A 327 -0.33 -2.84 26.10
CA ARG A 327 -1.56 -3.33 25.49
C ARG A 327 -1.25 -4.52 24.60
N ARG A 328 -2.10 -5.53 24.66
CA ARG A 328 -1.96 -6.70 23.79
C ARG A 328 -2.25 -6.32 22.34
N PRO A 329 -1.35 -6.65 21.38
CA PRO A 329 -1.63 -6.46 19.97
C PRO A 329 -2.84 -7.27 19.54
N VAL A 330 -3.71 -6.64 18.75
CA VAL A 330 -4.86 -7.30 18.12
C VAL A 330 -4.46 -7.69 16.70
N PRO A 331 -4.49 -8.99 16.33
CA PRO A 331 -4.10 -9.43 15.00
C PRO A 331 -5.15 -9.06 13.94
N LEU A 332 -4.73 -9.01 12.67
CA LEU A 332 -5.65 -8.88 11.54
C LEU A 332 -6.56 -10.13 11.46
N PRO A 333 -7.91 -9.97 11.37
CA PRO A 333 -8.86 -11.07 11.23
C PRO A 333 -8.60 -11.91 9.96
N ALA A 334 -9.34 -13.00 9.78
CA ALA A 334 -9.24 -13.84 8.59
C ALA A 334 -9.47 -13.05 7.28
N GLU A 335 -8.89 -13.52 6.17
CA GLU A 335 -8.89 -12.82 4.88
C GLU A 335 -10.32 -12.64 4.33
N GLU A 336 -11.21 -13.58 4.60
CA GLU A 336 -12.62 -13.53 4.25
C GLU A 336 -13.30 -12.34 4.93
N THR A 337 -13.10 -12.17 6.24
CA THR A 337 -13.67 -11.05 7.02
C THR A 337 -13.18 -9.70 6.51
N VAL A 338 -11.89 -9.58 6.19
CA VAL A 338 -11.31 -8.35 5.62
C VAL A 338 -11.91 -8.06 4.25
N SER A 339 -12.04 -9.09 3.40
CA SER A 339 -12.61 -8.96 2.05
C SER A 339 -14.08 -8.57 2.08
N ASP A 340 -14.87 -9.14 2.99
CA ASP A 340 -16.29 -8.80 3.17
C ASP A 340 -16.46 -7.34 3.59
N VAL A 341 -15.63 -6.88 4.53
CA VAL A 341 -15.64 -5.50 5.02
C VAL A 341 -15.26 -4.51 3.93
N LEU A 342 -14.22 -4.81 3.14
CA LEU A 342 -13.83 -4.00 1.98
C LEU A 342 -14.89 -4.01 0.88
N THR A 343 -15.52 -5.15 0.61
CA THR A 343 -16.60 -5.24 -0.37
C THR A 343 -17.78 -4.37 0.03
N GLY A 344 -18.23 -4.46 1.29
CA GLY A 344 -19.28 -3.59 1.83
C GLY A 344 -18.91 -2.11 1.79
N TRP A 345 -17.65 -1.78 2.06
CA TRP A 345 -17.14 -0.41 1.96
C TRP A 345 -17.19 0.15 0.54
N SER A 346 -16.81 -0.66 -0.47
CA SER A 346 -16.83 -0.23 -1.88
C SER A 346 -18.21 0.22 -2.35
N GLY A 347 -19.26 -0.51 -1.97
CA GLY A 347 -20.64 -0.18 -2.31
C GLY A 347 -21.12 1.09 -1.62
N VAL A 348 -20.67 1.32 -0.39
CA VAL A 348 -21.04 2.51 0.39
C VAL A 348 -20.35 3.78 -0.10
N GLN A 349 -19.05 3.70 -0.40
CA GLN A 349 -18.28 4.87 -0.80
C GLN A 349 -18.50 5.28 -2.25
N ARG A 350 -18.98 4.37 -3.11
CA ARG A 350 -18.98 4.55 -4.58
C ARG A 350 -17.59 4.93 -5.12
N SER A 351 -16.54 4.55 -4.39
CA SER A 351 -15.17 4.76 -4.79
C SER A 351 -14.88 3.81 -5.94
N ALA A 352 -14.58 4.37 -7.10
CA ALA A 352 -14.39 3.59 -8.31
C ALA A 352 -12.92 3.59 -8.73
N ARG A 353 -12.47 2.49 -9.32
CA ARG A 353 -11.27 2.42 -10.15
C ARG A 353 -11.73 2.21 -11.58
N ILE A 354 -11.64 3.27 -12.39
CA ILE A 354 -12.17 3.30 -13.75
C ILE A 354 -11.02 3.45 -14.73
N LEU A 355 -10.89 2.50 -15.66
CA LEU A 355 -10.07 2.69 -16.86
C LEU A 355 -11.01 3.02 -18.03
N THR A 356 -10.90 4.24 -18.56
CA THR A 356 -11.74 4.71 -19.66
C THR A 356 -10.98 4.63 -20.99
N LEU A 357 -11.59 4.00 -21.99
CA LEU A 357 -11.12 3.98 -23.38
C LEU A 357 -11.95 4.98 -24.18
N LEU A 358 -11.28 5.91 -24.83
CA LEU A 358 -11.88 6.92 -25.71
C LEU A 358 -11.52 6.61 -27.15
N ASP A 359 -12.53 6.37 -27.97
CA ASP A 359 -12.36 6.17 -29.40
C ASP A 359 -11.93 7.47 -30.05
N ILE A 360 -10.83 7.41 -30.81
CA ILE A 360 -10.29 8.53 -31.60
C ILE A 360 -10.24 8.19 -33.09
N SER A 361 -10.97 7.16 -33.54
CA SER A 361 -11.08 6.77 -34.95
C SER A 361 -11.62 7.91 -35.83
N GLY A 362 -11.44 7.76 -37.15
CA GLY A 362 -11.86 8.77 -38.12
C GLY A 362 -13.36 9.08 -38.09
N SER A 363 -14.21 8.11 -37.74
CA SER A 363 -15.67 8.29 -37.59
C SER A 363 -16.01 9.29 -36.49
N MET A 364 -15.14 9.43 -35.48
CA MET A 364 -15.32 10.37 -34.38
C MET A 364 -15.22 11.84 -34.81
N ALA A 365 -14.76 12.14 -36.03
CA ALA A 365 -14.82 13.48 -36.63
C ALA A 365 -16.23 13.86 -37.14
N ALA A 366 -17.17 12.93 -37.18
CA ALA A 366 -18.53 13.19 -37.65
C ALA A 366 -19.23 14.21 -36.74
N PRO A 367 -20.06 15.12 -37.30
CA PRO A 367 -20.77 16.11 -36.52
C PRO A 367 -21.89 15.49 -35.67
N VAL A 368 -22.17 16.11 -34.52
CA VAL A 368 -23.31 15.74 -33.66
C VAL A 368 -24.40 16.83 -33.68
N PRO A 369 -25.70 16.48 -33.48
CA PRO A 369 -26.80 17.45 -33.51
C PRO A 369 -26.65 18.60 -32.51
N ALA A 370 -25.98 18.37 -31.38
CA ALA A 370 -25.72 19.37 -30.34
C ALA A 370 -24.55 20.32 -30.65
N GLY A 371 -23.92 20.22 -31.83
CA GLY A 371 -22.76 21.00 -32.25
C GLY A 371 -21.42 20.38 -31.83
N GLY A 372 -20.40 20.55 -32.68
CA GLY A 372 -19.10 19.90 -32.57
C GLY A 372 -19.08 18.51 -33.21
N THR A 373 -18.02 17.75 -32.94
CA THR A 373 -17.81 16.37 -33.40
C THR A 373 -18.26 15.33 -32.37
N ARG A 374 -18.37 14.05 -32.77
CA ARG A 374 -18.59 12.93 -31.84
C ARG A 374 -17.47 12.86 -30.80
N LEU A 375 -16.23 13.12 -31.18
CA LEU A 375 -15.12 13.23 -30.24
C LEU A 375 -15.33 14.35 -29.21
N ASP A 376 -15.74 15.54 -29.65
CA ASP A 376 -16.02 16.67 -28.74
C ASP A 376 -17.11 16.33 -27.72
N ALA A 377 -18.14 15.61 -28.17
CA ALA A 377 -19.20 15.08 -27.32
C ALA A 377 -18.66 14.06 -26.31
N THR A 378 -17.84 13.11 -26.75
CA THR A 378 -17.18 12.09 -25.91
C THR A 378 -16.26 12.70 -24.86
N VAL A 379 -15.42 13.66 -25.25
CA VAL A 379 -14.51 14.37 -24.33
C VAL A 379 -15.31 15.16 -23.29
N ARG A 380 -16.37 15.86 -23.70
CA ARG A 380 -17.26 16.59 -22.76
C ARG A 380 -17.92 15.65 -21.77
N ALA A 381 -18.44 14.54 -22.28
CA ALA A 381 -19.04 13.46 -21.52
C ALA A 381 -18.05 12.87 -20.48
N ALA A 382 -16.81 12.61 -20.86
CA ALA A 382 -15.75 12.15 -19.96
C ALA A 382 -15.44 13.19 -18.86
N ARG A 383 -15.36 14.49 -19.21
CA ARG A 383 -15.17 15.59 -18.23
C ARG A 383 -16.31 15.66 -17.22
N GLU A 384 -17.56 15.61 -17.70
CA GLU A 384 -18.76 15.65 -16.86
C GLU A 384 -18.84 14.43 -15.94
N GLY A 385 -18.53 13.24 -16.45
CA GLY A 385 -18.47 12.01 -15.65
C GLY A 385 -17.41 12.09 -14.55
N ALA A 386 -16.20 12.54 -14.88
CA ALA A 386 -15.11 12.70 -13.92
C ALA A 386 -15.41 13.76 -12.84
N ALA A 387 -16.22 14.77 -13.13
CA ALA A 387 -16.66 15.77 -12.14
C ALA A 387 -17.59 15.18 -11.07
N LEU A 388 -18.22 14.03 -11.32
CA LEU A 388 -19.11 13.33 -10.37
C LEU A 388 -18.37 12.38 -9.43
N LEU A 389 -17.11 12.06 -9.75
CA LEU A 389 -16.28 11.16 -8.96
C LEU A 389 -15.68 11.87 -7.75
N LEU A 390 -15.59 11.12 -6.65
CA LEU A 390 -14.88 11.55 -5.44
C LEU A 390 -13.38 11.70 -5.72
N ASP A 391 -12.69 12.55 -4.96
CA ASP A 391 -11.25 12.81 -5.14
C ASP A 391 -10.39 11.56 -4.91
N ASN A 392 -10.85 10.60 -4.12
CA ASN A 392 -10.16 9.33 -3.88
C ASN A 392 -10.52 8.24 -4.91
N SER A 393 -11.43 8.49 -5.87
CA SER A 393 -11.68 7.56 -6.98
C SER A 393 -10.48 7.57 -7.92
N GLU A 394 -10.13 6.41 -8.45
CA GLU A 394 -9.04 6.27 -9.40
C GLU A 394 -9.58 6.29 -10.83
N LEU A 395 -8.98 7.12 -11.68
CA LEU A 395 -9.39 7.27 -13.08
C LEU A 395 -8.15 7.23 -13.96
N GLY A 396 -8.17 6.42 -15.02
CA GLY A 396 -7.21 6.48 -16.12
C GLY A 396 -7.92 6.59 -17.45
N ILE A 397 -7.20 7.07 -18.47
CA ILE A 397 -7.72 7.28 -19.82
C ILE A 397 -6.73 6.71 -20.82
N TRP A 398 -7.24 5.82 -21.67
CA TRP A 398 -6.57 5.39 -22.88
C TRP A 398 -7.32 5.96 -24.08
N ALA A 399 -6.58 6.36 -25.12
CA ALA A 399 -7.15 6.65 -26.43
C ALA A 399 -6.89 5.47 -27.35
N PHE A 400 -7.88 5.10 -28.17
CA PHE A 400 -7.75 3.95 -29.06
C PHE A 400 -8.27 4.21 -30.47
N SER A 401 -7.62 3.55 -31.43
CA SER A 401 -7.89 3.49 -32.87
C SER A 401 -6.83 2.55 -33.46
N THR A 402 -7.01 2.02 -34.66
CA THR A 402 -5.97 1.22 -35.35
C THR A 402 -4.59 1.87 -35.31
N LYS A 403 -3.54 1.14 -34.91
CA LYS A 403 -2.12 1.53 -35.02
C LYS A 403 -1.84 2.93 -34.46
N VAL A 404 -2.28 3.17 -33.23
CA VAL A 404 -2.09 4.43 -32.49
C VAL A 404 -0.69 4.55 -31.89
N ASP A 405 -0.05 3.44 -31.54
CA ASP A 405 1.32 3.40 -31.06
C ASP A 405 2.07 2.17 -31.61
N GLY A 406 2.72 2.37 -32.76
CA GLY A 406 3.29 1.27 -33.55
C GLY A 406 2.19 0.31 -33.99
N ASP A 407 2.36 -0.98 -33.67
CA ASP A 407 1.38 -2.03 -33.95
C ASP A 407 0.26 -2.11 -32.88
N ARG A 408 0.24 -1.21 -31.88
CA ARG A 408 -0.82 -1.19 -30.86
C ARG A 408 -1.94 -0.24 -31.24
N ASP A 409 -3.16 -0.69 -30.97
CA ASP A 409 -4.39 0.06 -31.22
C ASP A 409 -4.79 1.04 -30.12
N TYR A 410 -3.97 1.16 -29.07
CA TYR A 410 -4.25 2.04 -27.95
C TYR A 410 -2.98 2.70 -27.45
N ARG A 411 -3.15 3.84 -26.80
CA ARG A 411 -2.11 4.49 -26.00
C ARG A 411 -2.68 5.00 -24.69
N GLU A 412 -1.87 4.93 -23.64
CA GLU A 412 -2.20 5.59 -22.37
C GLU A 412 -2.08 7.11 -22.53
N VAL A 413 -3.15 7.82 -22.17
CA VAL A 413 -3.21 9.28 -22.16
C VAL A 413 -3.12 9.81 -20.73
N LEU A 414 -3.76 9.10 -19.78
CA LEU A 414 -3.72 9.39 -18.36
C LEU A 414 -3.60 8.08 -17.57
N PRO A 415 -2.58 7.92 -16.70
CA PRO A 415 -2.46 6.73 -15.87
C PRO A 415 -3.58 6.65 -14.83
N VAL A 416 -3.98 5.43 -14.47
CA VAL A 416 -5.01 5.20 -13.43
C VAL A 416 -4.46 5.56 -12.05
N ARG A 417 -4.90 6.69 -11.48
CA ARG A 417 -4.49 7.21 -10.15
C ARG A 417 -5.63 7.97 -9.46
N PRO A 418 -5.53 8.26 -8.14
CA PRO A 418 -6.51 9.08 -7.42
C PRO A 418 -6.75 10.44 -8.08
N LEU A 419 -8.02 10.75 -8.32
CA LEU A 419 -8.45 11.89 -9.12
C LEU A 419 -8.05 13.23 -8.49
N GLY A 420 -8.11 13.36 -7.16
CA GLY A 420 -7.83 14.60 -6.43
C GLY A 420 -6.47 15.22 -6.77
N GLY A 421 -5.42 14.38 -6.88
CA GLY A 421 -4.07 14.81 -7.24
C GLY A 421 -3.85 15.07 -8.74
N GLN A 422 -4.78 14.66 -9.61
CA GLN A 422 -4.59 14.73 -11.06
C GLN A 422 -5.72 15.43 -11.84
N ARG A 423 -6.69 16.09 -11.18
CA ARG A 423 -7.78 16.82 -11.87
C ARG A 423 -7.28 17.82 -12.92
N LYS A 424 -6.17 18.50 -12.65
CA LYS A 424 -5.53 19.41 -13.61
C LYS A 424 -4.98 18.64 -14.83
N ARG A 425 -4.20 17.58 -14.59
CA ARG A 425 -3.66 16.72 -15.65
C ARG A 425 -4.76 16.08 -16.50
N LEU A 426 -5.85 15.63 -15.87
CA LEU A 426 -7.03 15.12 -16.57
C LEU A 426 -7.60 16.18 -17.53
N THR A 427 -7.70 17.42 -17.08
CA THR A 427 -8.24 18.53 -17.87
C THR A 427 -7.37 18.83 -19.08
N GLU A 428 -6.04 18.81 -18.91
CA GLU A 428 -5.03 18.99 -19.96
C GLU A 428 -5.03 17.81 -20.94
N ALA A 429 -4.93 16.58 -20.42
CA ALA A 429 -4.97 15.33 -21.18
C ALA A 429 -6.20 15.26 -22.09
N LEU A 430 -7.40 15.53 -21.56
CA LEU A 430 -8.64 15.55 -22.34
C LEU A 430 -8.69 16.69 -23.37
N ALA A 431 -7.88 17.74 -23.25
CA ALA A 431 -7.84 18.83 -24.23
C ALA A 431 -6.92 18.51 -25.42
N GLU A 432 -5.95 17.61 -25.23
CA GLU A 432 -5.00 17.16 -26.24
C GLU A 432 -5.53 15.98 -27.07
N ILE A 433 -6.66 15.39 -26.68
CA ILE A 433 -7.29 14.30 -27.45
C ILE A 433 -7.83 14.86 -28.76
N ALA A 434 -7.35 14.27 -29.86
CA ALA A 434 -7.75 14.60 -31.22
C ALA A 434 -8.03 13.31 -32.00
N VAL A 435 -8.89 13.42 -33.01
CA VAL A 435 -9.18 12.34 -33.95
C VAL A 435 -7.88 11.96 -34.68
N LYS A 436 -7.64 10.65 -34.85
CA LYS A 436 -6.64 10.11 -35.77
C LYS A 436 -7.25 10.05 -37.17
N PRO A 437 -6.87 10.96 -38.09
CA PRO A 437 -7.42 10.94 -39.44
C PRO A 437 -7.10 9.59 -40.11
N GLN A 438 -8.07 9.01 -40.80
CA GLN A 438 -7.95 7.71 -41.49
C GLN A 438 -7.67 6.51 -40.57
N GLY A 439 -7.78 6.65 -39.24
CA GLY A 439 -7.75 5.51 -38.32
C GLY A 439 -9.09 4.80 -38.25
N GLY A 440 -9.11 3.47 -38.39
CA GLY A 440 -10.26 2.63 -38.06
C GLY A 440 -10.40 2.40 -36.56
N THR A 441 -11.49 1.74 -36.16
CA THR A 441 -11.84 1.42 -34.77
C THR A 441 -11.25 0.08 -34.33
N GLY A 442 -10.15 0.11 -33.56
CA GLY A 442 -9.48 -1.07 -32.99
C GLY A 442 -10.10 -1.55 -31.67
N LEU A 443 -11.38 -1.91 -31.69
CA LEU A 443 -12.21 -2.13 -30.50
C LEU A 443 -11.76 -3.34 -29.68
N TYR A 444 -11.55 -4.49 -30.31
CA TYR A 444 -11.35 -5.76 -29.59
C TYR A 444 -10.01 -5.80 -28.87
N ASP A 445 -8.90 -5.48 -29.55
CA ASP A 445 -7.57 -5.54 -28.96
C ASP A 445 -7.37 -4.49 -27.88
N SER A 446 -7.88 -3.28 -28.11
CA SER A 446 -7.84 -2.20 -27.11
C SER A 446 -8.65 -2.56 -25.88
N THR A 447 -9.89 -3.05 -26.06
CA THR A 447 -10.75 -3.47 -24.94
C THR A 447 -10.14 -4.64 -24.18
N LEU A 448 -9.57 -5.62 -24.86
CA LEU A 448 -8.91 -6.77 -24.23
C LEU A 448 -7.67 -6.35 -23.44
N ALA A 449 -6.86 -5.46 -24.00
CA ALA A 449 -5.68 -4.93 -23.32
C ALA A 449 -6.07 -4.17 -22.05
N ALA A 450 -7.09 -3.30 -22.13
CA ALA A 450 -7.61 -2.58 -20.98
C ALA A 450 -8.22 -3.51 -19.93
N TYR A 451 -8.95 -4.55 -20.36
CA TYR A 451 -9.51 -5.55 -19.43
C TYR A 451 -8.41 -6.31 -18.68
N ARG A 452 -7.35 -6.73 -19.37
CA ARG A 452 -6.19 -7.38 -18.75
C ARG A 452 -5.49 -6.45 -17.76
N ASP A 453 -5.33 -5.17 -18.11
CA ASP A 453 -4.74 -4.18 -17.22
C ASP A 453 -5.57 -3.92 -15.97
N ALA A 454 -6.87 -3.68 -16.16
CA ALA A 454 -7.80 -3.46 -15.06
C ALA A 454 -7.93 -4.70 -14.16
N ARG A 455 -7.82 -5.92 -14.71
CA ARG A 455 -7.80 -7.16 -13.94
C ARG A 455 -6.53 -7.31 -13.10
N ARG A 456 -5.34 -7.04 -13.65
CA ARG A 456 -4.08 -7.05 -12.88
C ARG A 456 -4.12 -6.06 -11.73
N ASN A 457 -4.64 -4.87 -12.02
CA ASN A 457 -4.75 -3.79 -11.05
C ASN A 457 -6.08 -3.76 -10.29
N TRP A 458 -6.79 -4.90 -10.20
CA TRP A 458 -8.08 -4.95 -9.52
C TRP A 458 -7.91 -4.64 -8.03
N THR A 459 -8.69 -3.67 -7.54
CA THR A 459 -8.55 -3.14 -6.19
C THR A 459 -9.82 -3.40 -5.38
N PRO A 460 -9.81 -4.30 -4.37
CA PRO A 460 -10.93 -4.48 -3.46
C PRO A 460 -11.17 -3.22 -2.65
N GLY A 461 -12.40 -3.02 -2.21
CA GLY A 461 -12.79 -1.73 -1.64
C GLY A 461 -13.16 -0.68 -2.68
N ARG A 462 -13.07 -1.01 -3.98
CA ARG A 462 -13.50 -0.14 -5.09
C ARG A 462 -14.43 -0.85 -6.07
N ILE A 463 -15.28 -0.07 -6.72
CA ILE A 463 -15.99 -0.47 -7.95
C ILE A 463 -14.95 -0.49 -9.06
N ASN A 464 -14.56 -1.67 -9.53
CA ASN A 464 -13.60 -1.81 -10.64
C ASN A 464 -14.37 -1.85 -11.96
N LEU A 465 -14.00 -1.01 -12.92
CA LEU A 465 -14.76 -0.84 -14.16
C LEU A 465 -13.83 -0.53 -15.34
N VAL A 466 -14.09 -1.17 -16.48
CA VAL A 466 -13.62 -0.70 -17.78
C VAL A 466 -14.77 0.03 -18.48
N LEU A 467 -14.56 1.30 -18.83
CA LEU A 467 -15.53 2.12 -19.55
C LEU A 467 -15.04 2.35 -20.97
N VAL A 468 -15.80 1.95 -21.99
CA VAL A 468 -15.43 2.15 -23.39
C VAL A 468 -16.41 3.12 -24.03
N MET A 469 -15.91 4.20 -24.62
CA MET A 469 -16.70 5.20 -25.34
C MET A 469 -16.34 5.16 -26.81
N THR A 470 -17.28 4.76 -27.67
CA THR A 470 -17.08 4.52 -29.10
C THR A 470 -18.32 4.92 -29.90
N ASP A 471 -18.18 5.12 -31.20
CA ASP A 471 -19.29 5.40 -32.11
C ASP A 471 -19.60 4.28 -33.12
N GLY A 472 -18.86 3.16 -33.05
CA GLY A 472 -18.95 2.13 -34.09
C GLY A 472 -18.51 0.73 -33.68
N ARG A 473 -18.52 -0.15 -34.68
CA ARG A 473 -18.03 -1.53 -34.62
C ARG A 473 -16.53 -1.61 -34.79
N ASN A 474 -15.95 -2.79 -34.55
CA ASN A 474 -14.55 -3.03 -34.87
C ASN A 474 -14.30 -2.90 -36.38
N GLU A 475 -13.28 -2.14 -36.77
CA GLU A 475 -12.84 -1.92 -38.16
C GLU A 475 -11.35 -2.24 -38.35
N ASP A 476 -10.73 -2.90 -37.37
CA ASP A 476 -9.37 -3.43 -37.51
C ASP A 476 -9.40 -4.81 -38.15
N ASP A 477 -8.74 -4.95 -39.30
CA ASP A 477 -8.59 -6.21 -40.03
C ASP A 477 -7.48 -7.10 -39.44
N ASP A 478 -6.51 -6.50 -38.73
CA ASP A 478 -5.36 -7.18 -38.10
C ASP A 478 -5.64 -7.58 -36.63
N THR A 479 -6.92 -7.73 -36.25
CA THR A 479 -7.37 -7.93 -34.87
C THR A 479 -7.38 -9.39 -34.40
N ILE A 480 -7.40 -9.62 -33.07
CA ILE A 480 -7.67 -10.96 -32.46
C ILE A 480 -8.99 -11.60 -32.96
N GLY A 481 -9.93 -10.79 -33.43
CA GLY A 481 -11.22 -11.25 -33.95
C GLY A 481 -12.24 -11.52 -32.85
N ARG A 482 -13.52 -11.38 -33.19
CA ARG A 482 -14.62 -11.41 -32.21
C ARG A 482 -14.71 -12.69 -31.40
N ALA A 483 -14.55 -13.84 -32.06
CA ALA A 483 -14.72 -15.14 -31.42
C ALA A 483 -13.65 -15.39 -30.34
N ASP A 484 -12.38 -15.15 -30.69
CA ASP A 484 -11.25 -15.34 -29.79
C ASP A 484 -11.22 -14.26 -28.70
N PHE A 485 -11.60 -13.02 -29.00
CA PHE A 485 -11.82 -11.97 -28.00
C PHE A 485 -12.83 -12.39 -26.92
N LEU A 486 -14.01 -12.86 -27.33
CA LEU A 486 -15.05 -13.30 -26.39
C LEU A 486 -14.63 -14.57 -25.61
N ALA A 487 -13.90 -15.48 -26.25
CA ALA A 487 -13.36 -16.66 -25.59
C ALA A 487 -12.34 -16.28 -24.51
N GLU A 488 -11.44 -15.34 -24.82
CA GLU A 488 -10.45 -14.85 -23.87
C GLU A 488 -11.10 -14.09 -22.70
N LEU A 489 -12.08 -13.22 -22.97
CA LEU A 489 -12.82 -12.54 -21.90
C LEU A 489 -13.51 -13.53 -20.95
N LYS A 490 -14.08 -14.63 -21.48
CA LYS A 490 -14.68 -15.70 -20.65
C LYS A 490 -13.64 -16.38 -19.78
N ARG A 491 -12.45 -16.66 -20.33
CA ARG A 491 -11.34 -17.28 -19.60
C ARG A 491 -10.83 -16.39 -18.46
N LEU A 492 -10.87 -15.08 -18.64
CA LEU A 492 -10.41 -14.09 -17.67
C LEU A 492 -11.45 -13.74 -16.58
N GLN A 493 -12.65 -14.35 -16.59
CA GLN A 493 -13.67 -14.07 -15.58
C GLN A 493 -13.29 -14.67 -14.21
N GLU A 494 -13.41 -13.85 -13.17
CA GLU A 494 -13.20 -14.25 -11.78
C GLU A 494 -14.41 -13.87 -10.92
N PRO A 495 -15.23 -14.85 -10.46
CA PRO A 495 -16.44 -14.56 -9.70
C PRO A 495 -16.21 -13.75 -8.41
N ARG A 496 -15.02 -13.84 -7.81
CA ARG A 496 -14.64 -13.10 -6.61
C ARG A 496 -14.04 -11.72 -6.89
N ARG A 497 -13.82 -11.37 -8.16
CA ARG A 497 -13.27 -10.10 -8.64
C ARG A 497 -14.07 -9.61 -9.84
N PRO A 498 -15.32 -9.19 -9.64
CA PRO A 498 -16.12 -8.69 -10.74
C PRO A 498 -15.42 -7.48 -11.38
N LEU A 499 -15.33 -7.52 -12.71
CA LEU A 499 -14.79 -6.46 -13.55
C LEU A 499 -15.73 -6.27 -14.76
N PRO A 500 -16.83 -5.51 -14.59
CA PRO A 500 -17.71 -5.18 -15.71
C PRO A 500 -16.99 -4.35 -16.77
N ILE A 501 -17.40 -4.54 -18.04
CA ILE A 501 -17.14 -3.60 -19.13
C ILE A 501 -18.43 -2.84 -19.42
N ILE A 502 -18.39 -1.51 -19.41
CA ILE A 502 -19.52 -0.68 -19.80
C ILE A 502 -19.19 0.02 -21.11
N PHE A 503 -20.11 -0.07 -22.07
CA PHE A 503 -20.02 0.69 -23.31
C PHE A 503 -20.94 1.90 -23.26
N ILE A 504 -20.42 3.04 -23.69
CA ILE A 504 -21.20 4.23 -24.04
C ILE A 504 -21.03 4.44 -25.53
N GLY A 505 -22.06 4.08 -26.29
CA GLY A 505 -22.11 4.30 -27.72
C GLY A 505 -22.66 5.68 -28.06
N LEU A 506 -22.00 6.39 -28.98
CA LEU A 506 -22.48 7.66 -29.54
C LEU A 506 -22.95 7.54 -31.00
N GLY A 507 -24.18 7.96 -31.28
CA GLY A 507 -24.71 8.02 -32.65
C GLY A 507 -25.49 6.77 -33.09
N ALA A 508 -25.88 6.73 -34.37
CA ALA A 508 -26.73 5.66 -34.92
C ALA A 508 -25.93 4.49 -35.53
N ASP A 509 -24.60 4.64 -35.66
CA ASP A 509 -23.72 3.66 -36.33
C ASP A 509 -23.18 2.57 -35.38
N ILE A 510 -23.62 2.60 -34.12
CA ILE A 510 -23.29 1.59 -33.12
C ILE A 510 -24.01 0.28 -33.47
N ASP A 511 -23.35 -0.86 -33.29
CA ASP A 511 -23.97 -2.18 -33.27
C ASP A 511 -24.25 -2.60 -31.80
N PRO A 512 -25.48 -2.43 -31.28
CA PRO A 512 -25.76 -2.74 -29.88
C PRO A 512 -25.66 -4.25 -29.60
N GLU A 513 -25.99 -5.10 -30.57
CA GLU A 513 -25.93 -6.56 -30.40
C GLU A 513 -24.48 -7.03 -30.25
N GLU A 514 -23.56 -6.41 -30.99
CA GLU A 514 -22.12 -6.66 -30.85
C GLU A 514 -21.63 -6.29 -29.45
N LEU A 515 -21.92 -5.07 -28.98
CA LEU A 515 -21.49 -4.60 -27.66
C LEU A 515 -22.13 -5.39 -26.52
N GLU A 516 -23.41 -5.75 -26.66
CA GLU A 516 -24.13 -6.54 -25.65
C GLU A 516 -23.52 -7.94 -25.48
N ALA A 517 -23.07 -8.55 -26.58
CA ALA A 517 -22.38 -9.85 -26.53
C ALA A 517 -21.11 -9.79 -25.68
N ILE A 518 -20.38 -8.67 -25.71
CA ILE A 518 -19.20 -8.43 -24.89
C ILE A 518 -19.61 -8.25 -23.43
N THR A 519 -20.57 -7.37 -23.16
CA THR A 519 -20.96 -7.05 -21.77
C THR A 519 -21.62 -8.22 -21.04
N LYS A 520 -22.28 -9.12 -21.77
CA LYS A 520 -22.88 -10.34 -21.21
C LYS A 520 -21.84 -11.29 -20.62
N VAL A 521 -20.60 -11.26 -21.13
CA VAL A 521 -19.50 -12.07 -20.61
C VAL A 521 -18.98 -11.51 -19.28
N THR A 522 -18.93 -10.18 -19.14
CA THR A 522 -18.28 -9.49 -18.02
C THR A 522 -19.25 -9.00 -16.93
N GLY A 523 -20.57 -9.16 -17.15
CA GLY A 523 -21.60 -8.63 -16.25
C GLY A 523 -21.81 -7.13 -16.37
N GLY A 524 -21.42 -6.55 -17.51
CA GLY A 524 -21.53 -5.13 -17.81
C GLY A 524 -22.82 -4.71 -18.51
N ARG A 525 -22.81 -3.52 -19.14
CA ARG A 525 -23.97 -2.92 -19.83
C ARG A 525 -23.56 -2.07 -21.03
N VAL A 526 -24.48 -1.92 -21.98
CA VAL A 526 -24.37 -0.98 -23.10
C VAL A 526 -25.36 0.17 -22.87
N PHE A 527 -24.89 1.40 -23.07
CA PHE A 527 -25.72 2.59 -23.08
C PHE A 527 -25.54 3.30 -24.41
N VAL A 528 -26.64 3.53 -25.12
CA VAL A 528 -26.65 4.27 -26.38
C VAL A 528 -27.32 5.61 -26.14
N THR A 529 -26.68 6.68 -26.61
CA THR A 529 -27.27 8.02 -26.53
C THR A 529 -26.96 8.84 -27.78
N GLU A 530 -27.98 9.54 -28.28
CA GLU A 530 -27.83 10.53 -29.35
C GLU A 530 -27.40 11.91 -28.79
N GLN A 531 -27.49 12.10 -27.47
CA GLN A 531 -27.19 13.37 -26.81
C GLN A 531 -26.29 13.21 -25.57
N PRO A 532 -25.23 14.04 -25.43
CA PRO A 532 -24.31 13.98 -24.29
C PRO A 532 -24.97 14.23 -22.92
N GLY A 533 -26.10 14.94 -22.85
CA GLY A 533 -26.75 15.32 -21.58
C GLY A 533 -27.34 14.16 -20.74
N GLY A 534 -27.52 12.97 -21.32
CA GLY A 534 -27.99 11.76 -20.61
C GLY A 534 -26.91 11.07 -19.78
N MET A 535 -25.65 11.47 -19.95
CA MET A 535 -24.46 10.83 -19.39
C MET A 535 -24.48 10.74 -17.85
N ARG A 536 -24.94 11.80 -17.17
CA ARG A 536 -25.04 11.81 -15.70
C ARG A 536 -25.94 10.67 -15.19
N ARG A 537 -27.09 10.46 -15.83
CA ARG A 537 -28.03 9.39 -15.46
C ARG A 537 -27.48 8.01 -15.80
N ILE A 538 -26.82 7.88 -16.96
CA ILE A 538 -26.17 6.64 -17.40
C ILE A 538 -25.05 6.23 -16.42
N PHE A 539 -24.18 7.18 -16.09
CA PHE A 539 -23.07 6.98 -15.15
C PHE A 539 -23.56 6.65 -13.74
N PHE A 540 -24.58 7.35 -13.23
CA PHE A 540 -25.17 7.02 -11.94
C PHE A 540 -25.94 5.70 -11.94
N SER A 541 -26.64 5.34 -13.02
CA SER A 541 -27.32 4.03 -13.14
C SER A 541 -26.31 2.89 -13.16
N ALA A 542 -25.24 3.05 -13.95
CA ALA A 542 -24.11 2.12 -14.00
C ALA A 542 -23.47 1.91 -12.63
N LEU A 543 -23.16 2.99 -11.91
CA LEU A 543 -22.55 2.90 -10.58
C LEU A 543 -23.51 2.39 -9.50
N ALA A 544 -24.80 2.78 -9.56
CA ALA A 544 -25.81 2.35 -8.59
C ALA A 544 -26.07 0.84 -8.68
N ASP A 545 -26.16 0.29 -9.89
CA ASP A 545 -26.40 -1.13 -10.09
C ASP A 545 -25.17 -1.97 -9.69
N LEU A 546 -23.96 -1.46 -9.90
CA LEU A 546 -22.71 -2.11 -9.47
C LEU A 546 -22.47 -2.05 -7.95
N SER A 547 -23.13 -1.13 -7.24
CA SER A 547 -23.09 -1.04 -5.77
C SER A 547 -24.04 -2.04 -5.07
N CYS A 548 -24.86 -2.79 -5.80
CA CYS A 548 -25.77 -3.84 -5.29
C CYS A 548 -25.22 -5.24 -5.65
N LEU A 549 -24.17 -5.69 -4.96
CA LEU A 549 -23.69 -7.07 -5.14
C LEU A 549 -24.61 -8.05 -4.36
N PRO A 550 -25.09 -9.15 -4.98
CA PRO A 550 -25.88 -10.18 -4.29
C PRO A 550 -25.13 -10.79 -3.10
N PRO A 551 -25.83 -11.24 -2.02
CA PRO A 551 -27.19 -11.78 -2.04
C PRO A 551 -28.32 -10.85 -1.59
N GLU A 552 -28.05 -9.62 -1.15
CA GLU A 552 -29.08 -8.76 -0.53
C GLU A 552 -30.09 -8.15 -1.52
N CYS A 553 -29.86 -8.28 -2.83
CA CYS A 553 -30.72 -7.68 -3.86
C CYS A 553 -31.71 -8.70 -4.51
N ARG A 554 -32.04 -9.82 -3.82
CA ARG A 554 -33.23 -10.63 -4.15
C ARG A 554 -34.40 -10.21 -3.23
N ARG A 555 -35.33 -9.44 -3.79
CA ARG A 555 -36.75 -9.52 -3.41
C ARG A 555 -37.48 -10.33 -4.46
#